data_AF-A0A433HH54-F1
#
_entry.id   AF-A0A433HH54-F1
#
_cell.length_a   1.000
_cell.length_b   1.000
_cell.length_c   1.000
_cell.angle_alpha   90.00
_cell.angle_beta   90.00
_cell.angle_gamma   90.00
#
_symmetry.space_group_name_H-M   'P 1'
#
loop_
_entity.id
_entity.type
_entity.pdbx_description
1 polymer ?
#
loop_
_entity_poly.entity_id
_entity_poly.type
_entity_poly.pdbx_seq_one_letter_code
_entity_poly.pdbx_strand_id
1 'polypeptide(L)'
;MRASNAFIQTLSGNRVCITDAPCGAGAAALAFLSVIAELRACQTLPRQPLDVRLIGAELSEPARAYASELFEELRIFLESQAIFVEAEFIRWDILNKQDNATLNTRIAQSASPVDKRLLIIANFNGFLEQKGNRSKAEPQLEEIFRYASTDGAMVIWIEPQMNRATADSGLFSGIAQWVKDKWYRFAKVNSDGDFSKPFLLSESRFKSPLNPEKIHPVRLAVMRLDLARSS
;
A
#
# COMPACT_ATOMS: atom_id res chain seq x y z
N MET A 1 -18.28 1.76 0.19
CA MET A 1 -17.34 2.87 0.46
C MET A 1 -16.17 2.92 -0.55
N ARG A 2 -15.89 4.11 -1.12
CA ARG A 2 -14.74 4.30 -2.05
C ARG A 2 -13.40 4.03 -1.33
N ALA A 3 -12.37 3.58 -2.05
CA ALA A 3 -11.03 3.33 -1.49
C ALA A 3 -10.47 4.53 -0.70
N SER A 4 -10.79 5.76 -1.12
CA SER A 4 -10.43 7.00 -0.42
C SER A 4 -11.03 7.10 0.99
N ASN A 5 -12.26 6.66 1.19
CA ASN A 5 -12.92 6.76 2.50
C ASN A 5 -12.34 5.73 3.45
N ALA A 6 -12.10 4.52 2.95
CA ALA A 6 -11.48 3.46 3.71
C ALA A 6 -10.06 3.86 4.16
N PHE A 7 -9.30 4.49 3.25
CA PHE A 7 -8.02 5.11 3.55
C PHE A 7 -8.11 6.18 4.67
N ILE A 8 -9.02 7.14 4.55
CA ILE A 8 -9.22 8.18 5.57
C ILE A 8 -9.64 7.57 6.90
N GLN A 9 -10.52 6.56 6.90
CA GLN A 9 -10.93 5.87 8.13
C GLN A 9 -9.74 5.18 8.79
N THR A 10 -8.86 4.54 8.01
CA THR A 10 -7.64 3.91 8.53
C THR A 10 -6.71 4.92 9.19
N LEU A 11 -6.58 6.13 8.63
CA LEU A 11 -5.63 7.15 9.09
C LEU A 11 -6.24 8.31 9.89
N SER A 12 -7.52 8.19 10.30
CA SER A 12 -8.23 9.27 11.00
C SER A 12 -7.76 9.54 12.43
N GLY A 13 -6.97 8.63 13.03
CA GLY A 13 -6.38 8.75 14.36
C GLY A 13 -6.03 7.39 14.97
N ASN A 14 -5.46 7.40 16.18
CA ASN A 14 -4.95 6.25 16.93
C ASN A 14 -3.67 5.67 16.33
N ARG A 15 -3.50 4.35 16.35
CA ARG A 15 -2.31 3.66 15.89
C ARG A 15 -2.59 2.87 14.62
N VAL A 16 -1.67 2.95 13.67
CA VAL A 16 -1.71 2.22 12.40
C VAL A 16 -0.35 1.59 12.10
N CYS A 17 -0.38 0.34 11.63
CA CYS A 17 0.78 -0.30 11.03
C CYS A 17 0.63 -0.24 9.51
N ILE A 18 1.59 0.42 8.84
CA ILE A 18 1.67 0.51 7.39
C ILE A 18 2.83 -0.37 6.92
N THR A 19 2.55 -1.28 6.00
CA THR A 19 3.57 -2.04 5.29
C THR A 19 3.53 -1.64 3.82
N ASP A 20 4.65 -1.20 3.25
CA ASP A 20 4.78 -0.86 1.83
C ASP A 20 5.78 -1.83 1.19
N ALA A 21 5.30 -2.72 0.33
CA ALA A 21 6.08 -3.86 -0.17
C ALA A 21 5.68 -4.25 -1.61
N PRO A 22 6.51 -3.96 -2.63
CA PRO A 22 7.77 -3.21 -2.55
C PRO A 22 7.55 -1.70 -2.36
N CYS A 23 8.38 -1.05 -1.56
CA CYS A 23 8.24 0.40 -1.30
C CYS A 23 9.01 1.30 -2.28
N GLY A 24 10.01 0.80 -3.02
CA GLY A 24 10.88 1.64 -3.83
C GLY A 24 11.52 2.76 -2.99
N ALA A 25 11.33 4.02 -3.41
CA ALA A 25 11.75 5.21 -2.67
C ALA A 25 10.69 5.71 -1.66
N GLY A 26 9.75 4.87 -1.24
CA GLY A 26 8.69 5.19 -0.27
C GLY A 26 7.53 6.01 -0.85
N ALA A 27 7.43 6.13 -2.18
CA ALA A 27 6.51 7.06 -2.83
C ALA A 27 5.04 6.86 -2.43
N ALA A 28 4.59 5.61 -2.27
CA ALA A 28 3.20 5.33 -1.94
C ALA A 28 2.86 5.68 -0.48
N ALA A 29 3.57 5.09 0.48
CA ALA A 29 3.34 5.36 1.90
C ALA A 29 3.57 6.83 2.28
N LEU A 30 4.65 7.46 1.78
CA LEU A 30 4.97 8.85 2.11
C LEU A 30 3.99 9.84 1.47
N ALA A 31 3.51 9.57 0.25
CA ALA A 31 2.45 10.38 -0.35
C ALA A 31 1.15 10.28 0.45
N PHE A 32 0.79 9.07 0.91
CA PHE A 32 -0.38 8.87 1.75
C PHE A 32 -0.30 9.65 3.06
N LEU A 33 0.82 9.58 3.77
CA LEU A 33 1.03 10.35 5.00
C LEU A 33 0.99 11.86 4.74
N SER A 34 1.63 12.30 3.65
CA SER A 34 1.64 13.72 3.25
C SER A 34 0.25 14.25 2.91
N VAL A 35 -0.59 13.45 2.23
CA VAL A 35 -1.97 13.83 1.93
C VAL A 35 -2.79 14.00 3.22
N ILE A 36 -2.64 13.10 4.20
CA ILE A 36 -3.33 13.24 5.49
C ILE A 36 -2.83 14.47 6.24
N ALA A 37 -1.52 14.71 6.26
CA ALA A 37 -0.92 15.89 6.87
C ALA A 37 -1.45 17.19 6.22
N GLU A 38 -1.51 17.23 4.89
CA GLU A 38 -2.01 18.40 4.15
C GLU A 38 -3.50 18.65 4.41
N LEU A 39 -4.32 17.60 4.43
CA LEU A 39 -5.75 17.71 4.77
C LEU A 39 -5.95 18.22 6.21
N ARG A 40 -5.07 17.87 7.15
CA ARG A 40 -5.05 18.40 8.53
C ARG A 40 -4.55 19.84 8.61
N ALA A 41 -3.56 20.21 7.79
CA ALA A 41 -3.07 21.58 7.68
C ALA A 41 -4.18 22.50 7.17
N CYS A 42 -4.91 22.06 6.14
CA CYS A 42 -6.10 22.71 5.57
C CYS A 42 -7.38 22.58 6.41
N GLN A 43 -7.32 22.05 7.64
CA GLN A 43 -8.46 21.89 8.56
C GLN A 43 -9.63 21.06 7.99
N THR A 44 -9.37 20.24 6.96
CA THR A 44 -10.36 19.33 6.36
C THR A 44 -10.51 18.05 7.18
N LEU A 45 -9.42 17.59 7.83
CA LEU A 45 -9.43 16.49 8.78
C LEU A 45 -9.04 16.96 10.18
N PRO A 46 -9.57 16.33 11.25
CA PRO A 46 -9.18 16.65 12.61
C PRO A 46 -7.73 16.23 12.89
N ARG A 47 -7.07 16.97 13.78
CA ARG A 47 -5.67 16.73 14.22
C ARG A 47 -5.60 15.80 15.43
N GLN A 48 -6.32 14.68 15.38
CA GLN A 48 -6.16 13.64 16.40
C GLN A 48 -4.77 12.99 16.26
N PRO A 49 -4.04 12.73 17.35
CA PRO A 49 -2.77 12.03 17.27
C PRO A 49 -2.88 10.74 16.46
N LEU A 50 -1.93 10.55 15.53
CA LEU A 50 -1.80 9.37 14.70
C LEU A 50 -0.39 8.81 14.87
N ASP A 51 -0.29 7.65 15.51
CA ASP A 51 0.96 6.90 15.65
C ASP A 51 1.06 5.90 14.49
N VAL A 52 2.11 6.01 13.68
CA VAL A 52 2.33 5.18 12.50
C VAL A 52 3.58 4.35 12.71
N ARG A 53 3.44 3.03 12.68
CA ARG A 53 4.56 2.13 12.45
C ARG A 53 4.67 1.86 10.95
N LEU A 54 5.75 2.32 10.31
CA LEU A 54 5.97 2.15 8.87
C LEU A 54 7.07 1.13 8.60
N ILE A 55 6.74 0.07 7.86
CA ILE A 55 7.69 -0.93 7.36
C ILE A 55 7.75 -0.79 5.84
N GLY A 56 8.83 -0.21 5.32
CA GLY A 56 9.14 -0.20 3.89
C GLY A 56 10.02 -1.39 3.53
N ALA A 57 9.58 -2.24 2.61
CA ALA A 57 10.32 -3.42 2.17
C ALA A 57 10.76 -3.23 0.71
N GLU A 58 12.07 -3.26 0.43
CA GLU A 58 12.58 -3.02 -0.93
C GLU A 58 13.91 -3.74 -1.17
N LEU A 59 14.12 -4.26 -2.38
CA LEU A 59 15.34 -4.98 -2.77
C LEU A 59 16.52 -4.02 -2.97
N SER A 60 16.29 -2.91 -3.66
CA SER A 60 17.30 -1.91 -4.03
C SER A 60 17.77 -1.10 -2.83
N GLU A 61 19.06 -1.20 -2.50
CA GLU A 61 19.68 -0.40 -1.44
C GLU A 61 19.61 1.11 -1.71
N PRO A 62 19.92 1.62 -2.92
CA PRO A 62 19.73 3.03 -3.21
C PRO A 62 18.29 3.51 -3.01
N ALA A 63 17.30 2.69 -3.38
CA ALA A 63 15.90 3.06 -3.22
C ALA A 63 15.51 3.18 -1.72
N ARG A 64 15.98 2.25 -0.88
CA ARG A 64 15.79 2.33 0.58
C ARG A 64 16.47 3.55 1.20
N ALA A 65 17.68 3.88 0.73
CA ALA A 65 18.38 5.08 1.18
C ALA A 65 17.57 6.34 0.86
N TYR A 66 17.09 6.47 -0.38
CA TYR A 66 16.21 7.58 -0.76
C TYR A 66 14.90 7.61 0.03
N ALA A 67 14.27 6.47 0.28
CA ALA A 67 13.06 6.40 1.10
C ALA A 67 13.30 6.92 2.53
N SER A 68 14.47 6.58 3.09
CA SER A 68 14.88 7.04 4.42
C SER A 68 15.14 8.54 4.44
N GLU A 69 15.92 9.06 3.49
CA GLU A 69 16.21 10.49 3.35
C GLU A 69 14.93 11.32 3.19
N LEU A 70 14.05 10.91 2.26
CA LEU A 70 12.78 11.59 2.02
C LEU A 70 11.88 11.56 3.26
N PHE A 71 11.86 10.44 3.99
CA PHE A 71 11.13 10.36 5.25
C PHE A 71 11.67 11.35 6.29
N GLU A 72 12.99 11.46 6.46
CA GLU A 72 13.58 12.41 7.41
C GLU A 72 13.21 13.86 7.08
N GLU A 73 13.18 14.23 5.80
CA GLU A 73 12.73 15.56 5.36
C GLU A 73 11.25 15.82 5.69
N LEU A 74 10.40 14.80 5.55
CA LEU A 74 8.96 14.90 5.81
C LEU A 74 8.62 14.86 7.31
N ARG A 75 9.47 14.26 8.15
CA ARG A 75 9.17 13.97 9.55
C ARG A 75 8.67 15.18 10.33
N ILE A 76 9.37 16.31 10.21
CA ILE A 76 9.01 17.55 10.93
C ILE A 76 7.62 18.04 10.51
N PHE A 77 7.30 17.96 9.22
CA PHE A 77 5.99 18.35 8.71
C PHE A 77 4.89 17.43 9.24
N LEU A 78 5.11 16.11 9.24
CA LEU A 78 4.17 15.13 9.77
C LEU A 78 3.88 15.36 11.26
N GLU A 79 4.93 15.55 12.06
CA GLU A 79 4.81 15.80 13.50
C GLU A 79 4.04 17.10 13.80
N SER A 80 4.23 18.15 12.99
CA SER A 80 3.46 19.40 13.10
C SER A 80 1.95 19.21 12.92
N GLN A 81 1.54 18.11 12.26
CA GLN A 81 0.15 17.72 12.05
C GLN A 81 -0.30 16.59 12.98
N ALA A 82 0.43 16.35 14.08
CA ALA A 82 0.18 15.28 15.04
C ALA A 82 0.18 13.88 14.41
N ILE A 83 1.11 13.65 13.47
CA ILE A 83 1.39 12.33 12.87
C ILE A 83 2.81 11.95 13.28
N PHE A 84 2.93 10.95 14.15
CA PHE A 84 4.20 10.45 14.67
C PHE A 84 4.53 9.15 13.96
N VAL A 85 5.68 9.08 13.28
CA VAL A 85 6.02 7.94 12.44
C VAL A 85 7.31 7.29 12.93
N GLU A 86 7.23 6.02 13.28
CA GLU A 86 8.40 5.15 13.45
C GLU A 86 8.59 4.34 12.19
N ALA A 87 9.54 4.74 11.34
CA ALA A 87 9.83 4.07 10.07
C ALA A 87 11.02 3.11 10.17
N GLU A 88 10.92 1.98 9.48
CA GLU A 88 12.05 1.12 9.14
C GLU A 88 12.00 0.75 7.65
N PHE A 89 13.15 0.82 6.98
CA PHE A 89 13.30 0.41 5.57
C PHE A 89 14.22 -0.79 5.49
N ILE A 90 13.66 -1.96 5.20
CA ILE A 90 14.36 -3.25 5.24
C ILE A 90 14.61 -3.78 3.83
N ARG A 91 15.73 -4.50 3.66
CA ARG A 91 16.00 -5.26 2.46
C ARG A 91 14.95 -6.36 2.32
N TRP A 92 14.30 -6.45 1.15
CA TRP A 92 13.33 -7.51 0.88
C TRP A 92 13.32 -7.94 -0.59
N ASP A 93 13.58 -9.23 -0.81
CA ASP A 93 13.32 -9.93 -2.05
C ASP A 93 12.17 -10.91 -1.85
N ILE A 94 11.06 -10.72 -2.57
CA ILE A 94 9.89 -11.60 -2.50
C ILE A 94 10.22 -13.06 -2.83
N LEU A 95 11.27 -13.35 -3.60
CA LEU A 95 11.68 -14.71 -3.94
C LEU A 95 12.60 -15.33 -2.88
N ASN A 96 13.08 -14.52 -1.93
CA ASN A 96 13.94 -14.97 -0.84
C ASN A 96 13.12 -15.30 0.41
N LYS A 97 13.14 -16.57 0.82
CA LYS A 97 12.38 -17.06 1.98
C LYS A 97 12.78 -16.39 3.31
N GLN A 98 14.06 -16.07 3.50
CA GLN A 98 14.54 -15.44 4.73
C GLN A 98 14.06 -14.00 4.83
N ASP A 99 14.06 -13.28 3.71
CA ASP A 99 13.55 -11.91 3.63
C ASP A 99 12.03 -11.90 3.92
N ASN A 100 11.27 -12.84 3.35
CA ASN A 100 9.84 -12.97 3.65
C ASN A 100 9.58 -13.30 5.13
N ALA A 101 10.35 -14.22 5.73
CA ALA A 101 10.24 -14.53 7.15
C ALA A 101 10.56 -13.31 8.02
N THR A 102 11.55 -12.52 7.62
CA THR A 102 11.92 -11.28 8.31
C THR A 102 10.80 -10.25 8.22
N LEU A 103 10.26 -9.98 7.03
CA LEU A 103 9.14 -9.06 6.84
C LEU A 103 7.91 -9.50 7.66
N ASN A 104 7.53 -10.77 7.57
CA ASN A 104 6.39 -11.32 8.31
C ASN A 104 6.58 -11.18 9.82
N THR A 105 7.80 -11.39 10.32
CA THR A 105 8.13 -11.18 11.74
C THR A 105 7.98 -9.71 12.14
N ARG A 106 8.43 -8.77 11.31
CA ARG A 106 8.27 -7.32 11.58
C ARG A 106 6.81 -6.90 11.59
N ILE A 107 6.00 -7.41 10.65
CA ILE A 107 4.55 -7.19 10.60
C ILE A 107 3.86 -7.77 11.85
N ALA A 108 4.30 -8.95 12.30
CA ALA A 108 3.77 -9.61 13.49
C ALA A 108 4.19 -8.93 14.80
N GLN A 109 5.37 -8.32 14.86
CA GLN A 109 5.88 -7.62 16.05
C GLN A 109 5.32 -6.21 16.17
N SER A 110 5.00 -5.57 15.05
CA SER A 110 4.37 -4.24 14.98
C SER A 110 2.87 -4.26 15.32
N ALA A 111 2.40 -5.37 15.87
CA ALA A 111 1.00 -5.75 16.01
C ALA A 111 0.45 -5.47 17.42
N SER A 112 -0.21 -4.35 17.65
CA SER A 112 -1.16 -4.27 18.76
C SER A 112 -2.53 -4.82 18.35
N PRO A 113 -3.30 -5.44 19.26
CA PRO A 113 -4.69 -5.85 18.99
C PRO A 113 -5.63 -4.71 18.58
N VAL A 114 -5.26 -3.46 18.86
CA VAL A 114 -6.02 -2.25 18.53
C VAL A 114 -5.55 -1.55 17.25
N ASP A 115 -4.48 -2.05 16.62
CA ASP A 115 -3.88 -1.37 15.48
C ASP A 115 -4.62 -1.69 14.19
N LYS A 116 -4.95 -0.64 13.44
CA LYS A 116 -5.37 -0.81 12.06
C LYS A 116 -4.15 -1.19 11.21
N ARG A 117 -4.36 -2.00 10.18
CA ARG A 117 -3.28 -2.42 9.27
C ARG A 117 -3.58 -2.00 7.85
N LEU A 118 -2.57 -1.41 7.22
CA LEU A 118 -2.58 -1.06 5.81
C LEU A 118 -1.38 -1.69 5.12
N LEU A 119 -1.63 -2.64 4.23
CA LEU A 119 -0.64 -3.16 3.30
C LEU A 119 -0.77 -2.40 1.97
N ILE A 120 0.34 -1.87 1.48
CA ILE A 120 0.45 -1.18 0.20
C ILE A 120 1.31 -2.04 -0.71
N ILE A 121 0.80 -2.31 -1.91
CA ILE A 121 1.56 -2.96 -2.98
C ILE A 121 1.48 -2.03 -4.18
N ALA A 122 2.59 -1.43 -4.58
CA ALA A 122 2.61 -0.44 -5.66
C ALA A 122 3.61 -0.81 -6.75
N ASN A 123 3.22 -0.59 -8.01
CA ASN A 123 4.09 -0.71 -9.19
C ASN A 123 4.82 -2.07 -9.29
N PHE A 124 4.11 -3.16 -8.99
CA PHE A 124 4.70 -4.49 -8.88
C PHE A 124 4.47 -5.35 -10.12
N ASN A 125 3.56 -4.95 -11.00
CA ASN A 125 3.20 -5.70 -12.21
C ASN A 125 4.41 -6.08 -13.08
N GLY A 126 5.38 -5.17 -13.26
CA GLY A 126 6.54 -5.39 -14.12
C GLY A 126 7.45 -6.51 -13.63
N PHE A 127 7.51 -6.74 -12.31
CA PHE A 127 8.23 -7.88 -11.75
C PHE A 127 7.42 -9.17 -11.91
N LEU A 128 6.12 -9.14 -11.61
CA LEU A 128 5.25 -10.32 -11.61
C LEU A 128 5.06 -10.93 -13.00
N GLU A 129 5.11 -10.11 -14.05
CA GLU A 129 4.96 -10.53 -15.45
C GLU A 129 6.15 -11.32 -16.00
N GLN A 130 7.32 -11.20 -15.37
CA GLN A 130 8.48 -11.97 -15.79
C GLN A 130 8.21 -13.47 -15.60
N LYS A 131 8.67 -14.28 -16.58
CA LYS A 131 8.33 -15.70 -16.67
C LYS A 131 8.61 -16.44 -15.35
N GLY A 132 7.54 -16.93 -14.72
CA GLY A 132 7.59 -17.72 -13.49
C GLY A 132 7.71 -16.91 -12.20
N ASN A 133 7.77 -15.58 -12.23
CA ASN A 133 7.85 -14.78 -11.01
C ASN A 133 6.50 -14.78 -10.27
N ARG A 134 5.38 -14.62 -10.98
CA ARG A 134 4.05 -14.65 -10.36
C ARG A 134 3.79 -15.92 -9.54
N SER A 135 4.06 -17.10 -10.10
CA SER A 135 3.82 -18.37 -9.40
C SER A 135 4.75 -18.59 -8.19
N LYS A 136 5.96 -18.02 -8.22
CA LYS A 136 6.89 -18.05 -7.08
C LYS A 136 6.56 -17.02 -6.01
N ALA A 137 6.05 -15.86 -6.42
CA ALA A 137 5.66 -14.76 -5.54
C ALA A 137 4.33 -15.03 -4.82
N GLU A 138 3.38 -15.69 -5.48
CA GLU A 138 2.03 -15.92 -4.94
C GLU A 138 2.02 -16.57 -3.54
N PRO A 139 2.75 -17.66 -3.25
CA PRO A 139 2.80 -18.21 -1.89
C PRO A 139 3.37 -17.24 -0.85
N GLN A 140 4.24 -16.31 -1.25
CA GLN A 140 4.82 -15.33 -0.34
C GLN A 140 3.87 -14.16 -0.10
N LEU A 141 3.11 -13.75 -1.12
CA LEU A 141 1.99 -12.82 -0.96
C LEU A 141 0.90 -13.39 -0.05
N GLU A 142 0.61 -14.69 -0.15
CA GLU A 142 -0.32 -15.39 0.77
C GLU A 142 0.13 -15.24 2.23
N GLU A 143 1.41 -15.45 2.53
CA GLU A 143 1.92 -15.26 3.88
C GLU A 143 1.83 -13.81 4.32
N ILE A 144 2.26 -12.85 3.49
CA ILE A 144 2.20 -11.42 3.83
C ILE A 144 0.75 -11.00 4.12
N PHE A 145 -0.21 -11.45 3.31
CA PHE A 145 -1.63 -11.18 3.55
C PHE A 145 -2.09 -11.77 4.88
N ARG A 146 -1.65 -12.99 5.23
CA ARG A 146 -1.97 -13.62 6.50
C ARG A 146 -1.44 -12.81 7.69
N TYR A 147 -0.18 -12.38 7.63
CA TYR A 147 0.43 -11.59 8.71
C TYR A 147 -0.10 -10.15 8.76
N ALA A 148 -0.54 -9.59 7.63
CA ALA A 148 -1.22 -8.30 7.56
C ALA A 148 -2.70 -8.36 7.98
N SER A 149 -3.28 -9.54 8.13
CA SER A 149 -4.71 -9.69 8.45
C SER A 149 -5.00 -9.42 9.93
N THR A 150 -5.90 -8.48 10.18
CA THR A 150 -6.56 -8.23 11.47
C THR A 150 -7.94 -7.64 11.18
N ASP A 151 -8.77 -7.44 12.21
CA ASP A 151 -10.05 -6.77 12.03
C ASP A 151 -9.83 -5.33 11.52
N GLY A 152 -10.43 -5.02 10.37
CA GLY A 152 -10.26 -3.72 9.69
C GLY A 152 -8.94 -3.57 8.93
N ALA A 153 -8.19 -4.66 8.70
CA ALA A 153 -7.02 -4.65 7.83
C ALA A 153 -7.39 -4.45 6.36
N MET A 154 -6.53 -3.75 5.63
CA MET A 154 -6.74 -3.42 4.23
C MET A 154 -5.46 -3.58 3.43
N VAL A 155 -5.61 -4.08 2.20
CA VAL A 155 -4.60 -3.99 1.15
C VAL A 155 -5.04 -2.95 0.13
N ILE A 156 -4.14 -2.05 -0.24
CA ILE A 156 -4.29 -1.15 -1.39
C ILE A 156 -3.22 -1.55 -2.41
N TRP A 157 -3.65 -2.10 -3.54
CA TRP A 157 -2.78 -2.45 -4.65
C TRP A 157 -2.90 -1.41 -5.76
N ILE A 158 -1.79 -0.75 -6.10
CA ILE A 158 -1.72 0.38 -7.04
C ILE A 158 -0.83 0.01 -8.23
N GLU A 159 -1.35 0.14 -9.44
CA GLU A 159 -0.57 -0.07 -10.66
C GLU A 159 -0.80 1.06 -11.66
N PRO A 160 0.17 1.35 -12.56
CA PRO A 160 -0.10 2.18 -13.73
C PRO A 160 -1.27 1.63 -14.55
N GLN A 161 -2.11 2.52 -15.09
CA GLN A 161 -3.23 2.14 -15.95
C GLN A 161 -2.74 1.63 -17.31
N MET A 162 -2.39 0.35 -17.35
CA MET A 162 -1.91 -0.37 -18.54
C MET A 162 -2.72 -1.66 -18.71
N ASN A 163 -2.89 -2.14 -19.95
CA ASN A 163 -3.65 -3.36 -20.24
C ASN A 163 -3.21 -4.56 -19.39
N ARG A 164 -1.91 -4.68 -19.13
CA ARG A 164 -1.34 -5.73 -18.31
C ARG A 164 -1.85 -5.74 -16.86
N ALA A 165 -2.24 -4.59 -16.32
CA ALA A 165 -2.90 -4.47 -15.02
C ALA A 165 -4.43 -4.62 -15.14
N THR A 166 -5.04 -3.99 -16.14
CA THR A 166 -6.50 -3.71 -16.17
C THR A 166 -7.32 -4.53 -17.16
N ALA A 167 -6.71 -5.31 -18.06
CA ALA A 167 -7.45 -6.16 -19.00
C ALA A 167 -8.12 -7.34 -18.28
N ASP A 168 -9.05 -8.02 -18.93
CA ASP A 168 -9.78 -9.16 -18.36
C ASP A 168 -8.84 -10.32 -17.97
N SER A 169 -7.71 -10.48 -18.65
CA SER A 169 -6.63 -11.42 -18.30
C SER A 169 -5.45 -10.76 -17.56
N GLY A 170 -5.58 -9.50 -17.18
CA GLY A 170 -4.57 -8.71 -16.51
C GLY A 170 -4.38 -9.07 -15.03
N LEU A 171 -3.44 -8.38 -14.38
CA LEU A 171 -3.07 -8.61 -12.98
C LEU A 171 -4.29 -8.57 -12.05
N PHE A 172 -5.11 -7.52 -12.12
CA PHE A 172 -6.21 -7.35 -11.17
C PHE A 172 -7.32 -8.39 -11.32
N SER A 173 -7.65 -8.79 -12.56
CA SER A 173 -8.57 -9.90 -12.77
C SER A 173 -8.03 -11.21 -12.20
N GLY A 174 -6.73 -11.43 -12.37
CA GLY A 174 -6.02 -12.56 -11.78
C GLY A 174 -6.01 -12.57 -10.25
N ILE A 175 -5.78 -11.41 -9.61
CA ILE A 175 -5.83 -11.28 -8.15
C ILE A 175 -7.27 -11.49 -7.65
N ALA A 176 -8.26 -10.92 -8.32
CA ALA A 176 -9.66 -11.09 -7.92
C ALA A 176 -10.11 -12.55 -7.99
N GLN A 177 -9.69 -13.28 -9.04
CA GLN A 177 -9.94 -14.70 -9.16
C GLN A 177 -9.23 -15.49 -8.05
N TRP A 178 -7.95 -15.20 -7.79
CA TRP A 178 -7.20 -15.83 -6.70
C TRP A 178 -7.85 -15.59 -5.32
N VAL A 179 -8.32 -14.36 -5.05
CA VAL A 179 -9.05 -14.05 -3.82
C VAL A 179 -10.35 -14.84 -3.74
N LYS A 180 -11.12 -14.91 -4.82
CA LYS A 180 -12.37 -15.68 -4.90
C LYS A 180 -12.15 -17.18 -4.67
N ASP A 181 -11.09 -17.75 -5.22
CA ASP A 181 -10.86 -19.19 -5.18
C ASP A 181 -10.22 -19.65 -3.87
N LYS A 182 -9.27 -18.87 -3.33
CA LYS A 182 -8.44 -19.29 -2.19
C LYS A 182 -8.69 -18.49 -0.90
N TRP A 183 -9.08 -17.22 -1.02
CA TRP A 183 -9.18 -16.30 0.11
C TRP A 183 -10.61 -15.81 0.41
N TYR A 184 -11.65 -16.40 -0.18
CA TYR A 184 -13.03 -15.88 -0.06
C TYR A 184 -13.55 -15.74 1.37
N ARG A 185 -13.00 -16.51 2.32
CA ARG A 185 -13.34 -16.41 3.76
C ARG A 185 -12.56 -15.33 4.51
N PHE A 186 -11.43 -14.90 3.95
CA PHE A 186 -10.43 -14.07 4.62
C PHE A 186 -10.18 -12.74 3.92
N ALA A 187 -10.63 -12.57 2.69
CA ALA A 187 -10.47 -11.35 1.92
C ALA A 187 -11.70 -11.10 1.03
N LYS A 188 -12.06 -9.82 0.89
CA LYS A 188 -13.08 -9.36 -0.06
C LYS A 188 -12.48 -8.30 -0.97
N VAL A 189 -12.69 -8.46 -2.27
CA VAL A 189 -12.31 -7.44 -3.26
C VAL A 189 -13.37 -6.34 -3.25
N ASN A 190 -12.96 -5.09 -3.04
CA ASN A 190 -13.82 -3.90 -3.09
C ASN A 190 -15.20 -4.12 -2.42
N SER A 191 -15.24 -4.43 -1.12
CA SER A 191 -16.41 -4.94 -0.36
C SER A 191 -17.68 -4.08 -0.34
N ASP A 192 -17.73 -3.04 -1.16
CA ASP A 192 -18.28 -1.75 -0.78
C ASP A 192 -18.81 -0.95 -2.01
N GLY A 193 -18.97 -1.60 -3.16
CA GLY A 193 -19.60 -1.04 -4.36
C GLY A 193 -19.90 -2.10 -5.42
N ASP A 194 -20.85 -1.79 -6.31
CA ASP A 194 -21.05 -2.56 -7.54
C ASP A 194 -19.94 -2.20 -8.53
N PHE A 195 -18.92 -3.04 -8.57
CA PHE A 195 -17.89 -2.94 -9.57
C PHE A 195 -17.94 -4.20 -10.42
N SER A 196 -18.51 -4.05 -11.61
CA SER A 196 -18.29 -4.96 -12.73
C SER A 196 -16.79 -5.23 -13.01
N LYS A 197 -15.88 -4.49 -12.38
CA LYS A 197 -14.43 -4.60 -12.48
C LYS A 197 -13.76 -4.71 -11.10
N PRO A 198 -12.65 -5.46 -10.98
CA PRO A 198 -11.98 -5.66 -9.70
C PRO A 198 -11.12 -4.47 -9.23
N PHE A 199 -11.13 -3.33 -9.92
CA PHE A 199 -10.30 -2.16 -9.63
C PHE A 199 -11.02 -0.85 -9.97
N LEU A 200 -10.52 0.24 -9.40
CA LEU A 200 -10.87 1.62 -9.64
C LEU A 200 -9.84 2.27 -10.56
N LEU A 201 -10.24 3.32 -11.28
CA LEU A 201 -9.35 4.11 -12.12
C LEU A 201 -9.24 5.54 -11.59
N SER A 202 -8.04 6.11 -11.67
CA SER A 202 -7.76 7.50 -11.33
C SER A 202 -6.91 8.14 -12.42
N GLU A 203 -7.26 9.36 -12.81
CA GLU A 203 -6.42 10.23 -13.65
C GLU A 203 -6.16 11.53 -12.88
N SER A 204 -4.90 11.95 -12.86
CA SER A 204 -4.48 13.27 -12.39
C SER A 204 -3.53 13.87 -13.41
N ARG A 205 -3.38 15.20 -13.38
CA ARG A 205 -2.48 15.91 -14.31
C ARG A 205 -1.53 16.76 -13.50
N PHE A 206 -0.26 16.75 -13.88
CA PHE A 206 0.74 17.62 -13.28
C PHE A 206 1.51 18.37 -14.36
N LYS A 207 1.95 19.58 -14.01
CA LYS A 207 2.83 20.40 -14.83
C LYS A 207 4.25 19.91 -14.64
N SER A 208 4.96 19.63 -15.75
CA SER A 208 6.32 19.10 -15.66
C SER A 208 7.24 20.11 -14.98
N PRO A 209 7.98 19.72 -13.92
CA PRO A 209 8.95 20.62 -13.31
C PRO A 209 10.12 20.93 -14.25
N LEU A 210 10.42 20.04 -15.22
CA LEU A 210 11.47 20.22 -16.21
C LEU A 210 11.00 21.01 -17.45
N ASN A 211 9.69 21.05 -17.71
CA ASN A 211 9.12 21.82 -18.80
C ASN A 211 7.74 22.37 -18.39
N PRO A 212 7.68 23.58 -17.81
CA PRO A 212 6.45 24.18 -17.31
C PRO A 212 5.30 24.25 -18.34
N GLU A 213 5.58 24.28 -19.64
CA GLU A 213 4.53 24.31 -20.67
C GLU A 213 3.91 22.93 -20.94
N LYS A 214 4.52 21.86 -20.44
CA LYS A 214 4.03 20.48 -20.60
C LYS A 214 3.23 20.03 -19.39
N ILE A 215 2.02 19.54 -19.66
CA ILE A 215 1.15 18.87 -18.70
C ILE A 215 1.18 17.37 -19.01
N HIS A 216 1.51 16.56 -18.02
CA HIS A 216 1.53 15.10 -18.15
C HIS A 216 0.39 14.46 -17.36
N PRO A 217 -0.32 13.49 -17.93
CA PRO A 217 -1.27 12.68 -17.16
C PRO A 217 -0.54 11.63 -16.34
N VAL A 218 -1.02 11.40 -15.12
CA VAL A 218 -0.71 10.25 -14.28
C VAL A 218 -1.99 9.43 -14.17
N ARG A 219 -1.94 8.19 -14.62
CA ARG A 219 -3.08 7.29 -14.67
C ARG A 219 -2.79 6.04 -13.86
N LEU A 220 -3.62 5.80 -12.85
CA LEU A 220 -3.47 4.70 -11.92
C LEU A 220 -4.73 3.83 -11.91
N ALA A 221 -4.52 2.55 -11.69
CA ALA A 221 -5.55 1.58 -11.38
C ALA A 221 -5.32 1.06 -9.96
N VAL A 222 -6.38 0.99 -9.15
CA VAL A 222 -6.30 0.71 -7.71
C VAL A 222 -7.28 -0.39 -7.35
N MET A 223 -6.79 -1.44 -6.71
CA MET A 223 -7.61 -2.50 -6.11
C MET A 223 -7.54 -2.39 -4.58
N ARG A 224 -8.69 -2.48 -3.92
CA ARG A 224 -8.79 -2.62 -2.46
C ARG A 224 -9.13 -4.07 -2.13
N LEU A 225 -8.40 -4.66 -1.19
CA LEU A 225 -8.76 -5.91 -0.54
C LEU A 225 -9.02 -5.63 0.93
N ASP A 226 -10.19 -6.01 1.42
CA ASP A 226 -10.51 -5.99 2.84
C ASP A 226 -10.17 -7.35 3.43
N LEU A 227 -9.20 -7.38 4.34
CA LEU A 227 -8.77 -8.60 5.00
C LEU A 227 -9.57 -8.78 6.29
N ALA A 228 -10.03 -9.99 6.53
CA ALA A 228 -10.75 -10.39 7.73
C ALA A 228 -9.99 -11.53 8.41
N ARG A 229 -9.94 -11.49 9.74
CA ARG A 229 -9.58 -12.66 10.52
C ARG A 229 -10.84 -13.54 10.59
N SER A 230 -10.74 -14.82 10.24
CA SER A 230 -11.86 -15.73 10.52
C SER A 230 -12.06 -15.79 12.04
N SER A 231 -13.24 -15.39 12.50
CA SER A 231 -13.78 -15.83 13.79
C SER A 231 -13.92 -17.35 13.82
#